data_AF-A0A959SYL3-F1
#
_entry.id   AF-A0A959SYL3-F1
#
_cell.length_a   1.000
_cell.length_b   1.000
_cell.length_c   1.000
_cell.angle_alpha   90.00
_cell.angle_beta   90.00
_cell.angle_gamma   90.00
#
_symmetry.space_group_name_H-M   'P 1'
#
loop_
_entity.id
_entity.type
_entity.pdbx_description
1 polymer ?
#
loop_
_entity_poly.entity_id
_entity_poly.type
_entity_poly.pdbx_seq_one_letter_code
_entity_poly.pdbx_strand_id
1 'polypeptide(L)'
;IFKDHGVADTVAKTVKPDEIQQGKMMVVIFSGLIAAITWNLLTWWFGIPSSSSHTLIGGFAGAAVASGGFAAVNSPVVIKTAAFIFLAPLVGMIMAFIMSIWFLSSFRKGWSSKIFSIGVIIFVFIFLYYKLETDPTRLKSHYDAYAMKVIFYSKNFKWILLSFILLIMAVFSLYLSNLNAHKSNQWFKRLQL
;
A
#
# COMPACT_ATOMS: atom_id res chain seq x y z
N ILE A 1 -9.07 -13.37 -16.77
CA ILE A 1 -7.59 -13.50 -16.69
C ILE A 1 -6.93 -12.39 -15.85
N PHE A 2 -7.62 -11.28 -15.53
CA PHE A 2 -7.09 -10.27 -14.60
C PHE A 2 -8.12 -9.90 -13.51
N LYS A 3 -7.90 -10.35 -12.27
CA LYS A 3 -8.75 -10.03 -11.11
C LYS A 3 -8.03 -9.20 -10.03
N ASP A 4 -6.79 -8.78 -10.29
CA ASP A 4 -5.91 -8.09 -9.33
C ASP A 4 -5.60 -6.63 -9.73
N HIS A 5 -6.47 -5.96 -10.47
CA HIS A 5 -6.28 -4.57 -10.87
C HIS A 5 -7.17 -3.59 -10.10
N GLY A 6 -7.09 -3.61 -8.76
CA GLY A 6 -7.91 -2.73 -7.92
C GLY A 6 -7.79 -1.24 -8.26
N VAL A 7 -6.61 -0.80 -8.71
CA VAL A 7 -6.41 0.57 -9.21
C VAL A 7 -7.12 0.79 -10.55
N ALA A 8 -6.96 -0.12 -11.53
CA ALA A 8 -7.62 0.02 -12.82
C ALA A 8 -9.15 -0.03 -12.68
N ASP A 9 -9.67 -0.88 -11.81
CA ASP A 9 -11.10 -0.94 -11.50
C ASP A 9 -11.60 0.38 -10.89
N THR A 10 -10.79 1.00 -10.03
CA THR A 10 -11.12 2.32 -9.44
C THR A 10 -11.12 3.40 -10.51
N VAL A 11 -10.11 3.41 -11.39
CA VAL A 11 -10.00 4.34 -12.51
C VAL A 11 -11.19 4.17 -13.46
N ALA A 12 -11.55 2.94 -13.82
CA ALA A 12 -12.68 2.63 -14.71
C ALA A 12 -14.02 3.10 -14.13
N LYS A 13 -14.20 3.04 -12.80
CA LYS A 13 -15.41 3.50 -12.11
C LYS A 13 -15.55 5.01 -12.00
N THR A 14 -14.57 5.79 -12.46
CA THR A 14 -14.58 7.26 -12.42
C THR A 14 -15.70 7.84 -13.27
N VAL A 15 -16.02 7.20 -14.40
CA VAL A 15 -17.04 7.65 -15.37
C VAL A 15 -18.23 6.73 -15.29
N LYS A 16 -19.45 7.28 -15.23
CA LYS A 16 -20.70 6.53 -15.32
C LYS A 16 -21.08 6.35 -16.78
N PRO A 17 -21.09 5.12 -17.33
CA PRO A 17 -21.41 4.90 -18.74
C PRO A 17 -22.81 5.36 -19.13
N ASP A 18 -23.77 5.24 -18.21
CA ASP A 18 -25.19 5.53 -18.45
C ASP A 18 -25.47 7.02 -18.71
N GLU A 19 -24.59 7.90 -18.24
CA GLU A 19 -24.70 9.36 -18.37
C GLU A 19 -23.96 9.88 -19.61
N ILE A 20 -23.24 9.01 -20.32
CA ILE A 20 -22.53 9.36 -21.54
C ILE A 20 -23.43 9.03 -22.74
N GLN A 21 -23.58 10.02 -23.63
CA GLN A 21 -24.34 9.82 -24.87
C GLN A 21 -23.82 8.61 -25.66
N GLN A 22 -24.73 7.81 -26.20
CA GLN A 22 -24.38 6.58 -26.92
C GLN A 22 -23.39 6.87 -28.06
N GLY A 23 -22.34 6.06 -28.14
CA GLY A 23 -21.25 6.22 -29.11
C GLY A 23 -20.13 7.19 -28.70
N LYS A 24 -20.30 8.01 -27.65
CA LYS A 24 -19.27 8.97 -27.20
C LYS A 24 -18.31 8.44 -26.14
N MET A 25 -18.60 7.30 -25.53
CA MET A 25 -17.73 6.70 -24.49
C MET A 25 -16.29 6.52 -24.95
N MET A 26 -16.09 6.06 -26.20
CA MET A 26 -14.74 5.87 -26.75
C MET A 26 -13.98 7.21 -26.84
N VAL A 27 -14.68 8.29 -27.23
CA VAL A 27 -14.11 9.63 -27.29
C VAL A 27 -13.72 10.13 -25.89
N VAL A 28 -14.55 9.87 -24.87
CA VAL A 28 -14.24 10.22 -23.48
C VAL A 28 -12.99 9.48 -22.99
N ILE A 29 -12.87 8.18 -23.28
CA ILE A 29 -11.70 7.38 -22.92
C ILE A 29 -10.45 7.91 -23.61
N PHE A 30 -10.47 8.10 -24.94
CA PHE A 30 -9.31 8.63 -25.65
C PHE A 30 -8.92 10.03 -25.17
N SER A 31 -9.89 10.91 -24.96
CA SER A 31 -9.63 12.28 -24.50
C SER A 31 -9.02 12.30 -23.11
N GLY A 32 -9.56 11.51 -22.18
CA GLY A 32 -9.01 11.41 -20.83
C GLY A 32 -7.62 10.79 -20.79
N LEU A 33 -7.35 9.81 -21.67
CA LEU A 33 -6.02 9.20 -21.80
C LEU A 33 -5.00 10.20 -22.37
N ILE A 34 -5.35 10.94 -23.43
CA ILE A 34 -4.47 11.96 -24.02
C ILE A 34 -4.18 13.05 -22.99
N ALA A 35 -5.19 13.52 -22.26
CA ALA A 35 -5.01 14.50 -21.19
C ALA A 35 -4.03 13.97 -20.12
N ALA A 36 -4.20 12.71 -19.72
CA ALA A 36 -3.34 12.11 -18.71
C ALA A 36 -1.89 11.90 -19.19
N ILE A 37 -1.69 11.46 -20.43
CA ILE A 37 -0.35 11.32 -21.03
C ILE A 37 0.32 12.69 -21.13
N THR A 38 -0.39 13.68 -21.67
CA THR A 38 0.12 15.05 -21.82
C THR A 38 0.58 15.61 -20.48
N TRP A 39 -0.24 15.45 -19.44
CA TRP A 39 0.11 15.91 -18.10
C TRP A 39 1.32 15.17 -17.52
N ASN A 40 1.40 13.84 -17.67
CA ASN A 40 2.56 13.08 -17.21
C ASN A 40 3.84 13.55 -17.90
N LEU A 41 3.84 13.69 -19.23
CA LEU A 41 4.99 14.20 -20.00
C LEU A 41 5.39 15.61 -19.58
N LEU A 42 4.41 16.49 -19.33
CA LEU A 42 4.65 17.84 -18.84
C LEU A 42 5.33 17.82 -17.47
N THR A 43 4.79 17.04 -16.51
CA THR A 43 5.38 16.95 -15.17
C THR A 43 6.78 16.36 -15.20
N TRP A 44 7.05 15.41 -16.10
CA TRP A 44 8.40 14.88 -16.30
C TRP A 44 9.36 15.92 -16.86
N TRP A 45 8.90 16.75 -17.81
CA TRP A 45 9.71 17.84 -18.36
C TRP A 45 10.15 18.84 -17.28
N PHE A 46 9.27 19.11 -16.31
CA PHE A 46 9.58 19.97 -15.17
C PHE A 46 10.21 19.25 -13.97
N GLY A 47 10.45 17.93 -14.07
CA GLY A 47 10.99 17.13 -12.97
C GLY A 47 10.08 17.05 -11.73
N ILE A 48 8.79 17.34 -11.88
CA ILE A 48 7.81 17.31 -10.78
C ILE A 48 7.36 15.85 -10.57
N PRO A 49 7.53 15.28 -9.37
CA PRO A 49 7.01 13.95 -9.09
C PRO A 49 5.47 13.98 -9.13
N SER A 50 4.90 13.24 -10.08
CA SER A 50 3.45 13.16 -10.30
C SER A 50 2.95 11.72 -10.17
N SER A 51 1.70 11.57 -9.73
CA SER A 51 1.03 10.28 -9.63
C SER A 51 0.17 10.01 -10.86
N SER A 52 0.62 9.08 -11.72
CA SER A 52 -0.09 8.73 -12.96
C SER A 52 -1.53 8.26 -12.73
N SER A 53 -1.82 7.56 -11.63
CA SER A 53 -3.18 7.10 -11.31
C SER A 53 -4.13 8.26 -11.01
N HIS A 54 -3.69 9.29 -10.29
CA HIS A 54 -4.50 10.48 -10.00
C HIS A 54 -4.72 11.31 -11.26
N THR A 55 -3.68 11.42 -12.08
CA THR A 55 -3.75 12.08 -13.39
C THR A 55 -4.75 11.40 -14.31
N LEU A 56 -4.81 10.05 -14.33
CA LEU A 56 -5.81 9.30 -15.10
C LEU A 56 -7.24 9.55 -14.60
N ILE A 57 -7.46 9.54 -13.28
CA ILE A 57 -8.79 9.83 -12.70
C ILE A 57 -9.22 11.25 -13.05
N GLY A 58 -8.32 12.23 -12.93
CA GLY A 58 -8.59 13.63 -13.31
C GLY A 58 -8.89 13.79 -14.80
N GLY A 59 -8.10 13.14 -15.67
CA GLY A 59 -8.29 13.16 -17.12
C GLY A 59 -9.64 12.57 -17.55
N PHE A 60 -10.02 11.40 -17.02
CA PHE A 60 -11.31 10.80 -17.31
C PHE A 60 -12.48 11.59 -16.70
N ALA A 61 -12.34 12.12 -15.49
CA ALA A 61 -13.37 12.96 -14.88
C ALA A 61 -13.62 14.23 -15.72
N GLY A 62 -12.56 14.92 -16.15
CA GLY A 62 -12.68 16.11 -17.01
C GLY A 62 -13.34 15.81 -18.36
N ALA A 63 -12.91 14.73 -19.02
CA ALA A 63 -13.52 14.28 -20.28
C ALA A 63 -15.00 13.89 -20.12
N ALA A 64 -15.36 13.25 -19.00
CA ALA A 64 -16.74 12.90 -18.69
C ALA A 64 -17.60 14.15 -18.43
N VAL A 65 -17.09 15.13 -17.68
CA VAL A 65 -17.78 16.42 -17.47
C VAL A 65 -18.02 17.13 -18.80
N ALA A 66 -17.04 17.13 -19.70
CA ALA A 66 -17.19 17.75 -21.01
C ALA A 66 -18.24 17.06 -21.90
N SER A 67 -18.46 15.74 -21.73
CA SER A 67 -19.40 14.98 -22.57
C SER A 67 -20.80 14.81 -21.98
N GLY A 68 -20.93 14.70 -20.65
CA GLY A 68 -22.18 14.34 -19.96
C GLY A 68 -22.44 15.18 -18.71
N GLY A 69 -21.68 16.25 -18.49
CA GLY A 69 -21.78 17.12 -17.31
C GLY A 69 -21.31 16.45 -16.02
N PHE A 70 -21.53 17.11 -14.88
CA PHE A 70 -21.09 16.62 -13.58
C PHE A 70 -21.77 15.31 -13.14
N ALA A 71 -22.96 15.00 -13.67
CA ALA A 71 -23.68 13.75 -13.38
C ALA A 71 -22.92 12.51 -13.86
N ALA A 72 -22.16 12.65 -14.96
CA ALA A 72 -21.37 11.58 -15.58
C ALA A 72 -20.13 11.17 -14.77
N VAL A 73 -19.76 11.93 -13.75
CA VAL A 73 -18.65 11.60 -12.85
C VAL A 73 -19.16 10.85 -11.63
N ASN A 74 -18.44 9.82 -11.23
CA ASN A 74 -18.66 9.13 -9.97
C ASN A 74 -18.01 9.91 -8.82
N SER A 75 -18.71 10.95 -8.34
CA SER A 75 -18.22 11.84 -7.28
C SER A 75 -17.74 11.09 -6.02
N PRO A 76 -18.43 10.05 -5.50
CA PRO A 76 -17.91 9.27 -4.37
C PRO A 76 -16.52 8.69 -4.59
N VAL A 77 -16.24 8.16 -5.79
CA VAL A 77 -14.92 7.59 -6.12
C VAL A 77 -13.86 8.67 -6.20
N VAL A 78 -14.16 9.78 -6.89
CA VAL A 78 -13.22 10.90 -7.05
C VAL A 78 -12.90 11.56 -5.72
N ILE A 79 -13.92 11.85 -4.90
CA ILE A 79 -13.77 12.47 -3.58
C ILE A 79 -12.96 11.56 -2.66
N LYS A 80 -13.25 10.25 -2.65
CA LYS A 80 -12.48 9.30 -1.84
C LYS A 80 -11.00 9.30 -2.24
N THR A 81 -10.70 9.25 -3.53
CA THR A 81 -9.31 9.30 -4.01
C THR A 81 -8.64 10.63 -3.63
N ALA A 82 -9.34 11.76 -3.81
CA ALA A 82 -8.83 13.07 -3.43
C ALA A 82 -8.55 13.18 -1.93
N ALA A 83 -9.40 12.61 -1.07
CA ALA A 83 -9.17 12.59 0.38
C ALA A 83 -7.89 11.83 0.75
N PHE A 84 -7.56 10.74 0.03
CA PHE A 84 -6.34 9.98 0.28
C PHE A 84 -5.05 10.70 -0.10
N ILE A 85 -5.10 11.80 -0.87
CA ILE A 85 -3.94 12.67 -1.11
C ILE A 85 -3.41 13.26 0.22
N PHE A 86 -4.30 13.57 1.16
CA PHE A 86 -3.95 14.11 2.47
C PHE A 86 -3.89 13.02 3.55
N LEU A 87 -4.83 12.08 3.52
CA LEU A 87 -4.90 11.03 4.53
C LEU A 87 -3.71 10.07 4.47
N ALA A 88 -3.24 9.69 3.27
CA ALA A 88 -2.15 8.73 3.16
C ALA A 88 -0.81 9.28 3.72
N PRO A 89 -0.38 10.52 3.40
CA PRO A 89 0.79 11.12 4.06
C PRO A 89 0.63 11.27 5.57
N LEU A 90 -0.55 11.67 6.05
CA LEU A 90 -0.80 11.83 7.48
C LEU A 90 -0.69 10.51 8.25
N VAL A 91 -1.35 9.45 7.74
CA VAL A 91 -1.25 8.12 8.33
C VAL A 91 0.19 7.60 8.25
N GLY A 92 0.87 7.82 7.12
CA GLY A 92 2.28 7.47 6.96
C GLY A 92 3.19 8.16 7.98
N MET A 93 2.97 9.45 8.23
CA MET A 93 3.71 10.24 9.23
C MET A 93 3.48 9.71 10.64
N ILE A 94 2.23 9.45 11.03
CA ILE A 94 1.88 8.89 12.35
C ILE A 94 2.53 7.51 12.53
N MET A 95 2.43 6.65 11.52
CA MET A 95 3.03 5.31 11.57
C MET A 95 4.55 5.39 11.65
N ALA A 96 5.20 6.23 10.84
CA ALA A 96 6.66 6.41 10.89
C ALA A 96 7.13 6.92 12.26
N PHE A 97 6.37 7.82 12.88
CA PHE A 97 6.66 8.33 14.22
C PHE A 97 6.56 7.23 15.28
N ILE A 98 5.46 6.44 15.27
CA ILE A 98 5.28 5.30 16.19
C ILE A 98 6.43 4.29 16.03
N MET A 99 6.81 3.97 14.78
CA MET A 99 7.89 3.03 14.50
C MET A 99 9.25 3.55 14.96
N SER A 100 9.48 4.86 14.85
CA SER A 100 10.71 5.51 15.34
C SER A 100 10.80 5.47 16.86
N ILE A 101 9.69 5.72 17.56
CA ILE A 101 9.63 5.61 19.03
C ILE A 101 9.90 4.17 19.46
N TRP A 102 9.28 3.19 18.80
CA TRP A 102 9.52 1.78 19.10
C TRP A 102 10.99 1.45 18.92
N PHE A 103 11.58 1.81 17.78
CA PHE A 103 12.99 1.57 17.48
C PHE A 103 13.92 2.18 18.55
N LEU A 104 13.69 3.43 18.95
CA LEU A 104 14.48 4.08 20.01
C LEU A 104 14.29 3.38 21.38
N SER A 105 13.07 2.97 21.69
CA SER A 105 12.74 2.26 22.94
C SER A 105 13.44 0.90 23.02
N SER A 106 13.67 0.22 21.89
CA SER A 106 14.41 -1.05 21.82
C SER A 106 15.83 -0.97 22.38
N PHE A 107 16.47 0.20 22.32
CA PHE A 107 17.81 0.42 22.89
C PHE A 107 17.78 0.72 24.39
N ARG A 108 16.62 1.09 24.95
CA ARG A 108 16.52 1.36 26.37
C ARG A 108 16.67 0.06 27.13
N LYS A 109 17.77 -0.06 27.87
CA LYS A 109 18.01 -1.18 28.79
C LYS A 109 16.95 -1.15 29.89
N GLY A 110 15.97 -2.02 29.76
CA GLY A 110 14.90 -2.23 30.71
C GLY A 110 14.15 -3.50 30.36
N TRP A 111 13.50 -4.11 31.35
CA TRP A 111 12.73 -5.32 31.08
C TRP A 111 11.50 -5.06 30.19
N SER A 112 10.99 -3.82 30.19
CA SER A 112 9.81 -3.40 29.43
C SER A 112 9.95 -3.54 27.91
N SER A 113 11.11 -3.22 27.32
CA SER A 113 11.33 -3.35 25.87
C SER A 113 11.38 -4.82 25.43
N LYS A 114 11.90 -5.70 26.29
CA LYS A 114 11.94 -7.15 26.06
C LYS A 114 10.55 -7.79 26.13
N ILE A 115 9.78 -7.49 27.17
CA ILE A 115 8.40 -7.98 27.32
C ILE A 115 7.55 -7.53 26.12
N PHE A 116 7.65 -6.25 25.74
CA PHE A 116 6.91 -5.72 24.60
C PHE A 116 7.26 -6.46 23.30
N SER A 117 8.55 -6.65 23.02
CA SER A 117 8.99 -7.35 21.80
C SER A 117 8.55 -8.82 21.78
N ILE A 118 8.61 -9.52 22.92
CA ILE A 118 8.08 -10.89 23.06
C ILE A 118 6.57 -10.91 22.84
N GLY A 119 5.84 -9.94 23.40
CA GLY A 119 4.40 -9.79 23.20
C GLY A 119 4.04 -9.59 21.73
N VAL A 120 4.79 -8.77 20.98
CA VAL A 120 4.61 -8.58 19.54
C VAL A 120 4.84 -9.89 18.77
N ILE A 121 5.88 -10.66 19.12
CA ILE A 121 6.15 -11.95 18.48
C ILE A 121 4.98 -12.91 18.69
N ILE A 122 4.50 -13.06 19.94
CA ILE A 122 3.35 -13.91 20.27
C ILE A 122 2.10 -13.45 19.50
N PHE A 123 1.84 -12.13 19.49
CA PHE A 123 0.72 -11.55 18.76
C PHE A 123 0.79 -11.85 17.25
N VAL A 124 1.97 -11.74 16.62
CA VAL A 124 2.15 -12.04 15.21
C VAL A 124 1.83 -13.50 14.89
N PHE A 125 2.28 -14.45 15.72
CA PHE A 125 1.95 -15.86 15.53
C PHE A 125 0.46 -16.16 15.68
N ILE A 126 -0.19 -15.57 16.70
CA ILE A 126 -1.64 -15.68 16.90
C ILE A 126 -2.39 -15.07 15.70
N PHE A 127 -1.97 -13.88 15.26
CA PHE A 127 -2.58 -13.15 14.16
C PHE A 127 -2.50 -13.95 12.86
N LEU A 128 -1.33 -14.50 12.53
CA LEU A 128 -1.15 -15.36 11.37
C LEU A 128 -2.05 -16.59 11.46
N TYR A 129 -2.10 -17.26 12.61
CA TYR A 129 -2.94 -18.45 12.78
C TYR A 129 -4.42 -18.18 12.47
N TYR A 130 -4.97 -17.04 12.90
CA TYR A 130 -6.38 -16.68 12.65
C TYR A 130 -6.65 -16.07 11.27
N LYS A 131 -5.65 -15.50 10.59
CA LYS A 131 -5.84 -14.76 9.34
C LYS A 131 -5.36 -15.48 8.09
N LEU A 132 -4.55 -16.52 8.23
CA LEU A 132 -4.12 -17.34 7.10
C LEU A 132 -5.32 -18.17 6.60
N GLU A 133 -5.62 -18.05 5.32
CA GLU A 133 -6.56 -18.94 4.65
C GLU A 133 -5.82 -20.22 4.22
N THR A 134 -6.13 -21.36 4.82
CA THR A 134 -5.49 -22.66 4.52
C THR A 134 -6.36 -23.58 3.67
N ASP A 135 -7.59 -23.17 3.34
CA ASP A 135 -8.56 -24.01 2.64
C ASP A 135 -8.13 -24.31 1.19
N PRO A 136 -7.87 -25.59 0.83
CA PRO A 136 -7.38 -25.96 -0.49
C PRO A 136 -8.35 -25.65 -1.63
N THR A 137 -9.64 -25.49 -1.34
CA THR A 137 -10.68 -25.16 -2.34
C THR A 137 -10.71 -23.67 -2.70
N ARG A 138 -10.21 -22.80 -1.82
CA ARG A 138 -10.19 -21.34 -2.01
C ARG A 138 -8.84 -20.82 -2.52
N LEU A 139 -7.79 -21.63 -2.41
CA LEU A 139 -6.43 -21.34 -2.86
C LEU A 139 -6.29 -21.48 -4.38
N LYS A 140 -6.69 -20.44 -5.11
CA LYS A 140 -6.40 -20.32 -6.55
C LYS A 140 -4.97 -19.82 -6.76
N SER A 141 -4.02 -20.72 -6.93
CA SER A 141 -2.62 -20.40 -7.19
C SER A 141 -2.02 -21.37 -8.22
N HIS A 142 -1.07 -20.87 -9.02
CA HIS A 142 -0.43 -21.60 -10.12
C HIS A 142 0.68 -22.56 -9.66
N TYR A 143 1.01 -22.60 -8.37
CA TYR A 143 2.06 -23.45 -7.83
C TYR A 143 1.54 -24.84 -7.49
N ASP A 144 2.32 -25.89 -7.73
CA ASP A 144 1.91 -27.26 -7.42
C ASP A 144 2.00 -27.59 -5.93
N ALA A 145 3.05 -27.10 -5.25
CA ALA A 145 3.26 -27.34 -3.83
C ALA A 145 2.24 -26.59 -2.95
N TYR A 146 1.59 -27.30 -2.03
CA TYR A 146 0.58 -26.73 -1.11
C TYR A 146 1.10 -25.53 -0.32
N ALA A 147 2.33 -25.61 0.22
CA ALA A 147 2.95 -24.51 0.95
C ALA A 147 3.08 -23.23 0.09
N MET A 148 3.47 -23.39 -1.19
CA MET A 148 3.57 -22.27 -2.12
C MET A 148 2.20 -21.71 -2.48
N LYS A 149 1.16 -22.55 -2.61
CA LYS A 149 -0.22 -22.08 -2.80
C LYS A 149 -0.67 -21.20 -1.65
N VAL A 150 -0.39 -21.61 -0.41
CA VAL A 150 -0.77 -20.88 0.80
C VAL A 150 -0.01 -19.56 0.93
N ILE A 151 1.31 -19.56 0.71
CA ILE A 151 2.16 -18.37 0.84
C ILE A 151 1.84 -17.33 -0.23
N PHE A 152 1.71 -17.76 -1.50
CA PHE A 152 1.50 -16.87 -2.64
C PHE A 152 0.03 -16.59 -2.95
N TYR A 153 -0.89 -17.02 -2.09
CA TYR A 153 -2.27 -16.59 -2.20
C TYR A 153 -2.37 -15.09 -1.88
N SER A 154 -2.93 -14.28 -2.79
CA SER A 154 -2.90 -12.80 -2.71
C SER A 154 -3.39 -12.22 -1.37
N LYS A 155 -4.34 -12.89 -0.69
CA LYS A 155 -4.83 -12.49 0.63
C LYS A 155 -3.83 -12.83 1.74
N ASN A 156 -3.24 -14.03 1.72
CA ASN A 156 -2.28 -14.48 2.71
C ASN A 156 -0.95 -13.74 2.58
N PHE A 157 -0.48 -13.51 1.35
CA PHE A 157 0.78 -12.83 1.08
C PHE A 157 0.87 -11.48 1.79
N LYS A 158 -0.21 -10.68 1.78
CA LYS A 158 -0.27 -9.39 2.46
C LYS A 158 -0.06 -9.53 3.98
N TRP A 159 -0.73 -10.50 4.60
CA TRP A 159 -0.63 -10.72 6.04
C TRP A 159 0.70 -11.34 6.45
N ILE A 160 1.24 -12.24 5.63
CA ILE A 160 2.58 -12.83 5.81
C ILE A 160 3.63 -11.72 5.74
N LEU A 161 3.57 -10.84 4.73
CA LEU A 161 4.53 -9.75 4.57
C LEU A 161 4.48 -8.77 5.76
N LEU A 162 3.29 -8.35 6.18
CA LEU A 162 3.12 -7.47 7.34
C LEU A 162 3.70 -8.13 8.62
N SER A 163 3.39 -9.40 8.82
CA SER A 163 3.85 -10.18 9.97
C SER A 163 5.37 -10.36 9.96
N PHE A 164 5.95 -10.58 8.78
CA PHE A 164 7.40 -10.70 8.59
C PHE A 164 8.14 -9.43 8.99
N ILE A 165 7.64 -8.26 8.57
CA ILE A 165 8.23 -6.95 8.94
C ILE A 165 8.20 -6.77 10.47
N LEU A 166 7.04 -7.00 11.10
CA LEU A 166 6.89 -6.87 12.56
C LEU A 166 7.77 -7.86 13.33
N LEU A 167 7.90 -9.09 12.82
CA LEU A 167 8.72 -10.12 13.43
C LEU A 167 10.21 -9.78 13.34
N ILE A 168 10.70 -9.34 12.17
CA ILE A 168 12.07 -8.85 12.03
C ILE A 168 12.34 -7.74 13.03
N MET A 169 11.44 -6.76 13.12
CA MET A 169 11.63 -5.64 14.04
C MET A 169 11.63 -6.07 15.51
N ALA A 170 10.75 -6.97 15.91
CA ALA A 170 10.72 -7.48 17.28
C ALA A 170 11.97 -8.31 17.62
N VAL A 171 12.44 -9.16 16.71
CA VAL A 171 13.68 -9.94 16.88
C VAL A 171 14.89 -9.02 16.94
N PHE A 172 14.97 -8.03 16.04
CA PHE A 172 16.04 -7.06 16.02
C PHE A 172 16.06 -6.21 17.30
N SER A 173 14.89 -5.79 17.78
CA SER A 173 14.71 -5.11 19.06
C SER A 173 15.26 -5.93 20.23
N LEU A 174 14.94 -7.24 20.29
CA LEU A 174 15.47 -8.14 21.32
C LEU A 174 17.00 -8.28 21.22
N TYR A 175 17.53 -8.43 20.01
CA TYR A 175 18.96 -8.50 19.78
C TYR A 175 19.69 -7.25 20.29
N LEU A 176 19.21 -6.06 19.91
CA LEU A 176 19.77 -4.79 20.33
C LEU A 176 19.68 -4.57 21.84
N SER A 177 18.57 -4.97 22.47
CA SER A 177 18.38 -4.85 23.91
C SER A 177 19.40 -5.66 24.74
N ASN A 178 20.03 -6.67 24.13
CA ASN A 178 21.08 -7.47 24.75
C ASN A 178 22.49 -6.88 24.57
N LEU A 179 22.67 -5.86 23.72
CA LEU A 179 23.98 -5.26 23.50
C LEU A 179 24.37 -4.34 24.66
N ASN A 180 25.65 -4.42 25.06
CA ASN A 180 26.23 -3.48 26.00
C ASN A 180 26.67 -2.20 25.26
N ALA A 181 26.77 -1.05 25.94
CA ALA A 181 27.05 0.25 25.31
C ALA A 181 28.29 0.22 24.40
N HIS A 182 29.35 -0.47 24.84
CA HIS A 182 30.57 -0.66 24.06
C HIS A 182 30.37 -1.49 22.79
N LYS A 183 29.66 -2.63 22.87
CA LYS A 183 29.35 -3.50 21.71
C LYS A 183 28.43 -2.81 20.71
N SER A 184 27.43 -2.07 21.21
CA SER A 184 26.53 -1.27 20.37
C SER A 184 27.33 -0.26 19.53
N ASN A 185 28.23 0.50 20.17
CA ASN A 185 29.03 1.51 19.49
C ASN A 185 29.98 0.92 18.43
N GLN A 186 30.59 -0.24 18.69
CA GLN A 186 31.41 -0.96 17.71
C GLN A 186 30.59 -1.44 16.51
N TRP A 187 29.38 -1.93 16.75
CA TRP A 187 28.50 -2.42 15.70
C TRP A 187 27.98 -1.27 14.82
N PHE A 188 27.65 -0.12 15.42
CA PHE A 188 27.24 1.08 14.69
C PHE A 188 28.35 1.66 13.81
N LYS A 189 29.61 1.69 14.27
CA LYS A 189 30.73 2.10 13.42
C LYS A 189 30.87 1.24 12.15
N ARG A 190 30.41 -0.01 12.17
CA ARG A 190 30.39 -0.89 10.98
C ARG A 190 29.20 -0.65 10.05
N LEU A 191 28.14 -0.01 10.52
CA LEU A 191 26.94 0.31 9.74
C LEU A 191 26.91 1.74 9.19
N GLN A 192 27.69 2.65 9.78
CA GLN A 192 27.82 4.03 9.31
C GLN A 192 28.87 4.20 8.20
N LEU A 193 29.60 3.13 7.86
CA LEU A 193 30.46 3.00 6.68
C LEU A 193 29.66 2.36 5.55
#